data_AF-A0A349NDG6-F1
#
_entry.id   AF-A0A349NDG6-F1
#
_cell.length_a   1.000
_cell.length_b   1.000
_cell.length_c   1.000
_cell.angle_alpha   90.00
_cell.angle_beta   90.00
_cell.angle_gamma   90.00
#
_symmetry.space_group_name_H-M   'P 1'
#
loop_
_entity.id
_entity.type
_entity.pdbx_description
1 polymer ?
#
loop_
_entity_poly.entity_id
_entity_poly.type
_entity_poly.pdbx_seq_one_letter_code
_entity_poly.pdbx_strand_id
1 'polypeptide(L)'
;GSTGRGITPSYVDEVSQFQIHYCDFLYGKERYHSKLSQKAIRACSTIQHVCQASEEAWNGFFDTLNQAEIRANADAIEAGLFEEREFDFSRFKGDSPFTLNLDELINAYWEAGQSLKDNIADVREIVRKAEVSGKYVIGEYGQAYWLDKRQGFSPNVSASHTYASEFFNSACVPVQPLHVFGVAKAYDTKVGTHVFITKVDEPHPLFDRLKLLEFGTSTGRQRMVGWYDAVEKADTLRYGGYDDLMINKIDALSHDSNWKGNLKICVAYKDKNGNRVNRVPRNETYRRTLKPVYQEYAGWDSDISKARTFNELPKGAKAYVAGMVRSVLDSAFWGEEWPNCLPNLRYLGVGPMPSQIIKDIPDTASLLKHDRPIAATI
;
A
#
# COMPACT_ATOMS: atom_id res chain seq x y z
N GLY A 1 13.01 6.84 -1.57
CA GLY A 1 12.87 5.41 -1.88
C GLY A 1 11.62 5.13 -2.69
N SER A 2 11.43 5.80 -3.83
CA SER A 2 10.35 5.51 -4.79
C SER A 2 10.51 4.10 -5.36
N THR A 3 9.51 3.54 -6.03
CA THR A 3 9.60 2.19 -6.63
C THR A 3 10.54 2.12 -7.84
N GLY A 4 11.02 3.25 -8.37
CA GLY A 4 11.78 3.31 -9.62
C GLY A 4 10.92 3.22 -10.89
N ARG A 5 9.60 3.04 -10.77
CA ARG A 5 8.69 2.76 -11.90
C ARG A 5 8.09 4.00 -12.58
N GLY A 6 8.70 5.17 -12.44
CA GLY A 6 8.21 6.39 -13.11
C GLY A 6 6.83 6.93 -12.67
N ILE A 7 6.31 6.51 -11.50
CA ILE A 7 4.98 6.92 -11.00
C ILE A 7 4.89 8.45 -10.84
N THR A 8 5.78 9.04 -10.02
CA THR A 8 5.74 10.50 -9.77
C THR A 8 5.96 11.32 -11.05
N PRO A 9 6.96 11.03 -11.91
CA PRO A 9 7.09 11.73 -13.20
C PRO A 9 5.83 11.66 -14.07
N SER A 10 5.12 10.52 -14.08
CA SER A 10 3.87 10.38 -14.85
C SER A 10 2.75 11.28 -14.31
N TYR A 11 2.59 11.37 -12.99
CA TYR A 11 1.64 12.31 -12.36
C TYR A 11 2.05 13.77 -12.53
N VAL A 12 3.35 14.08 -12.65
CA VAL A 12 3.83 15.44 -12.97
C VAL A 12 3.40 15.83 -14.37
N ASP A 13 3.48 14.93 -15.34
CA ASP A 13 2.96 15.19 -16.69
C ASP A 13 1.45 15.45 -16.67
N GLU A 14 0.67 14.74 -15.86
CA GLU A 14 -0.77 14.96 -15.70
C GLU A 14 -1.07 16.38 -15.18
N VAL A 15 -0.40 16.79 -14.09
CA VAL A 15 -0.56 18.14 -13.52
C VAL A 15 -0.08 19.22 -14.48
N SER A 16 0.93 18.90 -15.31
CA SER A 16 1.47 19.81 -16.33
C SER A 16 0.71 19.77 -17.66
N GLN A 17 -0.32 18.93 -17.77
CA GLN A 17 -1.12 18.72 -18.98
C GLN A 17 -0.32 18.22 -20.19
N PHE A 18 0.76 17.47 -19.94
CA PHE A 18 1.61 16.88 -20.96
C PHE A 18 1.54 15.35 -21.04
N GLN A 19 0.58 14.75 -20.36
CA GLN A 19 0.36 13.32 -20.35
C GLN A 19 0.01 12.78 -21.75
N ILE A 20 0.41 11.54 -21.99
CA ILE A 20 -0.02 10.75 -23.14
C ILE A 20 -1.13 9.82 -22.62
N HIS A 21 -2.28 9.84 -23.26
CA HIS A 21 -3.43 9.05 -22.85
C HIS A 21 -3.50 7.74 -23.65
N TYR A 22 -4.17 6.72 -23.12
CA TYR A 22 -4.38 5.46 -23.86
C TYR A 22 -5.09 5.69 -25.20
N CYS A 23 -6.02 6.66 -25.30
CA CYS A 23 -6.68 6.99 -26.55
C CYS A 23 -5.73 7.48 -27.65
N ASP A 24 -4.49 7.88 -27.32
CA ASP A 24 -3.51 8.26 -28.32
C ASP A 24 -3.13 7.11 -29.27
N PHE A 25 -3.31 5.86 -28.82
CA PHE A 25 -3.12 4.66 -29.65
C PHE A 25 -4.26 4.39 -30.65
N LEU A 26 -5.42 5.05 -30.49
CA LEU A 26 -6.54 4.95 -31.45
C LEU A 26 -6.39 5.94 -32.62
N TYR A 27 -5.47 6.89 -32.53
CA TYR A 27 -5.15 7.81 -33.62
C TYR A 27 -4.06 7.22 -34.53
N GLY A 28 -3.53 8.03 -35.45
CA GLY A 28 -2.39 7.64 -36.28
C GLY A 28 -1.05 7.69 -35.53
N LYS A 29 -0.12 6.81 -35.92
CA LYS A 29 1.23 6.72 -35.35
C LYS A 29 1.98 8.06 -35.34
N GLU A 30 1.80 8.89 -36.38
CA GLU A 30 2.40 10.23 -36.48
C GLU A 30 2.06 11.15 -35.29
N ARG A 31 0.80 11.12 -34.83
CA ARG A 31 0.37 11.92 -33.68
C ARG A 31 1.03 11.42 -32.39
N TYR A 32 1.08 10.10 -32.22
CA TYR A 32 1.73 9.48 -31.07
C TYR A 32 3.23 9.77 -31.05
N HIS A 33 3.88 9.64 -32.22
CA HIS A 33 5.28 9.97 -32.45
C HIS A 33 5.57 11.39 -31.96
N SER A 34 4.86 12.40 -32.49
CA SER A 34 5.05 13.80 -32.09
C SER A 34 4.97 14.02 -30.58
N LYS A 35 3.96 13.44 -29.91
CA LYS A 35 3.78 13.55 -28.46
C LYS A 35 4.92 12.89 -27.68
N LEU A 36 5.29 11.66 -28.03
CA LEU A 36 6.33 10.92 -27.31
C LEU A 36 7.71 11.54 -27.52
N SER A 37 8.03 12.01 -28.73
CA SER A 37 9.27 12.75 -28.99
C SER A 37 9.38 14.00 -28.11
N GLN A 38 8.32 14.83 -28.03
CA GLN A 38 8.32 16.02 -27.18
C GLN A 38 8.51 15.68 -25.70
N LYS A 39 7.83 14.63 -25.21
CA LYS A 39 7.98 14.15 -23.84
C LYS A 39 9.41 13.66 -23.56
N ALA A 40 9.98 12.86 -24.46
CA ALA A 40 11.33 12.32 -24.35
C ALA A 40 12.39 13.44 -24.32
N ILE A 41 12.31 14.39 -25.26
CA ILE A 41 13.21 15.54 -25.33
C ILE A 41 13.11 16.36 -24.04
N ARG A 42 11.89 16.66 -23.55
CA ARG A 42 11.70 17.40 -22.31
C ARG A 42 12.30 16.66 -21.10
N ALA A 43 12.12 15.34 -21.01
CA ALA A 43 12.71 14.54 -19.95
C ALA A 43 14.25 14.60 -19.98
N CYS A 44 14.85 14.41 -21.15
CA CYS A 44 16.30 14.55 -21.36
C CYS A 44 16.82 15.94 -20.98
N SER A 45 16.18 17.01 -21.46
CA SER A 45 16.56 18.39 -21.11
C SER A 45 16.40 18.67 -19.62
N THR A 46 15.38 18.10 -18.96
CA THR A 46 15.21 18.23 -17.50
C THR A 46 16.35 17.54 -16.75
N ILE A 47 16.70 16.32 -17.16
CA ILE A 47 17.82 15.57 -16.56
C ILE A 47 19.14 16.33 -16.73
N GLN A 48 19.39 16.88 -17.91
CA GLN A 48 20.62 17.59 -18.23
C GLN A 48 20.71 18.96 -17.54
N HIS A 49 19.67 19.80 -17.64
CA HIS A 49 19.80 21.21 -17.28
C HIS A 49 19.22 21.54 -15.90
N VAL A 50 18.22 20.78 -15.44
CA VAL A 50 17.59 20.99 -14.13
C VAL A 50 18.21 20.08 -13.08
N CYS A 51 18.29 18.78 -13.35
CA CYS A 51 18.92 17.84 -12.44
C CYS A 51 20.45 17.90 -12.50
N GLN A 52 21.02 18.46 -13.58
CA GLN A 52 22.46 18.60 -13.78
C GLN A 52 23.22 17.27 -13.62
N ALA A 53 22.62 16.19 -14.11
CA ALA A 53 23.28 14.89 -14.15
C ALA A 53 24.56 14.98 -15.00
N SER A 54 25.61 14.27 -14.60
CA SER A 54 26.83 14.18 -15.40
C SER A 54 26.63 13.26 -16.61
N GLU A 55 27.44 13.42 -17.65
CA GLU A 55 27.45 12.50 -18.79
C GLU A 55 27.78 11.07 -18.35
N GLU A 56 28.67 10.90 -17.37
CA GLU A 56 28.97 9.60 -16.76
C GLU A 56 27.72 8.96 -16.14
N ALA A 57 26.96 9.72 -15.35
CA ALA A 57 25.71 9.24 -14.75
C ALA A 57 24.65 8.91 -15.81
N TRP A 58 24.53 9.72 -16.87
CA TRP A 58 23.64 9.43 -18.01
C TRP A 58 24.05 8.14 -18.71
N ASN A 59 25.34 7.95 -18.97
CA ASN A 59 25.84 6.79 -19.69
C ASN A 59 25.65 5.49 -18.92
N GLY A 60 25.82 5.50 -17.59
CA GLY A 60 25.58 4.34 -16.72
C GLY A 60 24.10 4.07 -16.38
N PHE A 61 23.18 4.96 -16.78
CA PHE A 61 21.76 4.82 -16.48
C PHE A 61 21.14 3.54 -17.08
N PHE A 62 21.44 3.24 -18.33
CA PHE A 62 20.87 2.09 -19.04
C PHE A 62 21.36 0.77 -18.43
N ASP A 63 22.65 0.65 -18.09
CA ASP A 63 23.18 -0.51 -17.38
C ASP A 63 22.51 -0.70 -16.02
N THR A 64 22.28 0.40 -15.31
CA THR A 64 21.58 0.39 -14.02
C THR A 64 20.14 -0.11 -14.18
N LEU A 65 19.43 0.32 -15.22
CA LEU A 65 18.08 -0.15 -15.52
C LEU A 65 18.07 -1.64 -15.88
N ASN A 66 18.95 -2.07 -16.78
CA ASN A 66 19.08 -3.48 -17.20
C ASN A 66 19.27 -4.37 -15.97
N GLN A 67 20.26 -4.08 -15.13
CA GLN A 67 20.56 -4.86 -13.93
C GLN A 67 19.40 -4.88 -12.93
N ALA A 68 18.68 -3.75 -12.78
CA ALA A 68 17.55 -3.66 -11.87
C ALA A 68 16.38 -4.53 -12.34
N GLU A 69 16.01 -4.47 -13.62
CA GLU A 69 14.89 -5.24 -14.16
C GLU A 69 15.21 -6.73 -14.30
N ILE A 70 16.44 -7.09 -14.70
CA ILE A 70 16.89 -8.50 -14.71
C ILE A 70 16.78 -9.10 -13.31
N ARG A 71 17.24 -8.37 -12.28
CA ARG A 71 17.14 -8.82 -10.88
C ARG A 71 15.68 -8.94 -10.41
N ALA A 72 14.83 -7.99 -10.78
CA ALA A 72 13.42 -7.99 -10.38
C ALA A 72 12.61 -9.12 -11.03
N ASN A 73 13.07 -9.62 -12.19
CA ASN A 73 12.40 -10.66 -12.96
C ASN A 73 13.19 -11.98 -13.01
N ALA A 74 14.18 -12.17 -12.12
CA ALA A 74 15.07 -13.33 -12.12
C ALA A 74 14.30 -14.67 -12.09
N ASP A 75 13.28 -14.81 -11.24
CA ASP A 75 12.46 -16.01 -11.15
C ASP A 75 11.70 -16.29 -12.47
N ALA A 76 11.24 -15.23 -13.16
CA ALA A 76 10.52 -15.37 -14.43
C ALA A 76 11.48 -15.73 -15.58
N ILE A 77 12.71 -15.22 -15.55
CA ILE A 77 13.78 -15.58 -16.48
C ILE A 77 14.20 -17.05 -16.26
N GLU A 78 14.41 -17.46 -15.01
CA GLU A 78 14.74 -18.85 -14.65
C GLU A 78 13.62 -19.82 -15.07
N ALA A 79 12.36 -19.40 -14.93
CA ALA A 79 11.20 -20.15 -15.39
C ALA A 79 11.01 -20.16 -16.93
N GLY A 80 11.84 -19.44 -17.69
CA GLY A 80 11.76 -19.34 -19.15
C GLY A 80 10.56 -18.56 -19.66
N LEU A 81 9.95 -17.71 -18.84
CA LEU A 81 8.84 -16.84 -19.23
C LEU A 81 9.32 -15.62 -20.01
N PHE A 82 10.54 -15.16 -19.73
CA PHE A 82 11.20 -14.04 -20.41
C PHE A 82 12.65 -14.39 -20.71
N GLU A 83 13.18 -13.83 -21.78
CA GLU A 83 14.60 -13.85 -22.08
C GLU A 83 15.29 -12.62 -21.47
N GLU A 84 16.52 -12.76 -20.98
CA GLU A 84 17.27 -11.65 -20.36
C GLU A 84 17.40 -10.44 -21.31
N ARG A 85 17.55 -10.70 -22.62
CA ARG A 85 17.65 -9.66 -23.65
C ARG A 85 16.39 -8.80 -23.80
N GLU A 86 15.25 -9.24 -23.30
CA GLU A 86 14.03 -8.42 -23.28
C GLU A 86 14.16 -7.22 -22.34
N PHE A 87 15.11 -7.27 -21.40
CA PHE A 87 15.43 -6.20 -20.47
C PHE A 87 16.67 -5.40 -20.89
N ASP A 88 17.06 -5.42 -22.18
CA ASP A 88 18.10 -4.53 -22.70
C ASP A 88 17.54 -3.15 -23.06
N PHE A 89 17.70 -2.20 -22.14
CA PHE A 89 17.32 -0.80 -22.33
C PHE A 89 18.37 0.00 -23.12
N SER A 90 19.57 -0.54 -23.38
CA SER A 90 20.61 0.17 -24.13
C SER A 90 20.18 0.48 -25.56
N ARG A 91 19.24 -0.30 -26.13
CA ARG A 91 18.62 -0.02 -27.44
C ARG A 91 17.94 1.36 -27.53
N PHE A 92 17.54 1.93 -26.39
CA PHE A 92 16.90 3.25 -26.33
C PHE A 92 17.90 4.40 -26.16
N LYS A 93 19.19 4.11 -25.98
CA LYS A 93 20.24 5.11 -25.87
C LYS A 93 20.48 5.78 -27.23
N GLY A 94 20.58 7.12 -27.25
CA GLY A 94 20.97 7.87 -28.44
C GLY A 94 22.48 8.01 -28.60
N ASP A 95 22.91 8.57 -29.74
CA ASP A 95 24.32 8.68 -30.13
C ASP A 95 25.13 9.72 -29.34
N SER A 96 24.46 10.54 -28.53
CA SER A 96 25.08 11.58 -27.70
C SER A 96 24.51 11.58 -26.28
N PRO A 97 25.26 12.06 -25.27
CA PRO A 97 24.74 12.21 -23.91
C PRO A 97 23.42 13.01 -23.90
N PHE A 98 22.50 12.60 -23.03
CA PHE A 98 21.15 13.17 -22.89
C PHE A 98 20.30 13.09 -24.17
N THR A 99 20.53 12.09 -25.03
CA THR A 99 19.66 11.79 -26.17
C THR A 99 19.18 10.34 -26.12
N LEU A 100 17.99 10.10 -26.69
CA LEU A 100 17.37 8.77 -26.79
C LEU A 100 17.21 8.41 -28.27
N ASN A 101 17.29 7.12 -28.58
CA ASN A 101 16.85 6.59 -29.86
C ASN A 101 15.31 6.65 -29.91
N LEU A 102 14.79 7.72 -30.52
CA LEU A 102 13.36 8.00 -30.55
C LEU A 102 12.59 6.98 -31.39
N ASP A 103 13.15 6.50 -32.49
CA ASP A 103 12.49 5.53 -33.36
C ASP A 103 12.27 4.21 -32.61
N GLU A 104 13.30 3.69 -31.94
CA GLU A 104 13.20 2.49 -31.10
C GLU A 104 12.21 2.66 -29.96
N LEU A 105 12.27 3.80 -29.25
CA LEU A 105 11.36 4.11 -28.15
C LEU A 105 9.90 4.18 -28.63
N ILE A 106 9.65 4.86 -29.73
CA ILE A 106 8.31 5.03 -30.31
C ILE A 106 7.78 3.71 -30.83
N ASN A 107 8.59 2.92 -31.53
CA ASN A 107 8.19 1.62 -32.04
C ASN A 107 7.81 0.66 -30.91
N ALA A 108 8.64 0.55 -29.87
CA ALA A 108 8.39 -0.34 -28.74
C ALA A 108 7.06 -0.03 -28.03
N TYR A 109 6.81 1.25 -27.68
CA TYR A 109 5.57 1.63 -27.01
C TYR A 109 4.36 1.65 -27.95
N TRP A 110 4.55 1.94 -29.24
CA TRP A 110 3.47 1.89 -30.23
C TRP A 110 2.98 0.46 -30.44
N GLU A 111 3.88 -0.50 -30.59
CA GLU A 111 3.55 -1.92 -30.74
C GLU A 111 2.80 -2.46 -29.51
N ALA A 112 3.30 -2.16 -28.31
CA ALA A 112 2.62 -2.51 -27.06
C ALA A 112 1.24 -1.84 -26.94
N GLY A 113 1.11 -0.58 -27.35
CA GLY A 113 -0.18 0.10 -27.35
C GLY A 113 -1.16 -0.46 -28.38
N GLN A 114 -0.68 -0.84 -29.57
CA GLN A 114 -1.51 -1.46 -30.60
C GLN A 114 -1.99 -2.85 -30.21
N SER A 115 -1.20 -3.64 -29.48
CA SER A 115 -1.64 -4.96 -28.98
C SER A 115 -2.73 -4.86 -27.90
N LEU A 116 -2.77 -3.73 -27.18
CA LEU A 116 -3.75 -3.47 -26.12
C LEU A 116 -4.94 -2.61 -26.56
N LYS A 117 -4.94 -2.08 -27.79
CA LYS A 117 -5.87 -1.02 -28.21
C LYS A 117 -7.35 -1.41 -28.11
N ASP A 118 -7.67 -2.70 -28.28
CA ASP A 118 -9.05 -3.19 -28.21
C ASP A 118 -9.61 -3.17 -26.78
N ASN A 119 -8.76 -2.96 -25.77
CA ASN A 119 -9.17 -2.75 -24.39
C ASN A 119 -9.47 -1.28 -24.07
N ILE A 120 -9.22 -0.35 -25.00
CA ILE A 120 -9.48 1.07 -24.81
C ILE A 120 -10.97 1.32 -24.97
N ALA A 121 -11.63 1.64 -23.87
CA ALA A 121 -13.06 1.91 -23.83
C ALA A 121 -13.39 3.07 -22.87
N ASP A 122 -14.61 3.60 -23.01
CA ASP A 122 -15.13 4.57 -22.06
C ASP A 122 -15.56 3.87 -20.76
N VAL A 123 -14.74 4.00 -19.72
CA VAL A 123 -14.99 3.40 -18.39
C VAL A 123 -16.33 3.87 -17.82
N ARG A 124 -16.79 5.08 -18.14
CA ARG A 124 -18.05 5.63 -17.63
C ARG A 124 -19.24 4.81 -18.10
N GLU A 125 -19.26 4.44 -19.37
CA GLU A 125 -20.32 3.61 -19.95
C GLU A 125 -20.30 2.18 -19.41
N ILE A 126 -19.11 1.63 -19.15
CA ILE A 126 -18.95 0.30 -18.54
C ILE A 126 -19.52 0.30 -17.12
N VAL A 127 -19.15 1.29 -16.30
CA VAL A 127 -19.65 1.44 -14.92
C VAL A 127 -21.16 1.65 -14.94
N ARG A 128 -21.66 2.59 -15.76
CA ARG A 128 -23.09 2.88 -15.85
C ARG A 128 -23.91 1.66 -16.26
N LYS A 129 -23.44 0.90 -17.26
CA LYS A 129 -24.10 -0.34 -17.70
C LYS A 129 -24.15 -1.39 -16.61
N ALA A 130 -23.07 -1.54 -15.83
CA ALA A 130 -23.03 -2.45 -14.69
C ALA A 130 -24.06 -2.05 -13.63
N GLU A 131 -24.11 -0.77 -13.25
CA GLU A 131 -25.07 -0.22 -12.28
C GLU A 131 -26.53 -0.40 -12.73
N VAL A 132 -26.87 -0.04 -13.98
CA VAL A 132 -28.23 -0.23 -14.53
C VAL A 132 -28.64 -1.71 -14.53
N SER A 133 -27.68 -2.61 -14.72
CA SER A 133 -27.92 -4.05 -14.73
C SER A 133 -27.94 -4.66 -13.32
N GLY A 134 -27.89 -3.84 -12.25
CA GLY A 134 -27.88 -4.32 -10.87
C GLY A 134 -26.59 -5.05 -10.46
N LYS A 135 -25.48 -4.83 -11.17
CA LYS A 135 -24.17 -5.41 -10.84
C LYS A 135 -23.39 -4.48 -9.92
N TYR A 136 -22.53 -5.07 -9.09
CA TYR A 136 -21.56 -4.33 -8.28
C TYR A 136 -20.34 -3.92 -9.11
N VAL A 137 -19.84 -2.71 -8.84
CA VAL A 137 -18.53 -2.25 -9.29
C VAL A 137 -17.62 -2.19 -8.06
N ILE A 138 -16.47 -2.85 -8.14
CA ILE A 138 -15.51 -2.92 -7.03
C ILE A 138 -14.30 -2.07 -7.40
N GLY A 139 -14.02 -1.05 -6.58
CA GLY A 139 -12.79 -0.27 -6.66
C GLY A 139 -11.68 -0.94 -5.85
N GLU A 140 -10.63 -1.41 -6.52
CA GLU A 140 -9.40 -1.87 -5.87
C GLU A 140 -8.37 -0.73 -5.87
N TYR A 141 -7.81 -0.42 -4.70
CA TYR A 141 -6.90 0.71 -4.52
C TYR A 141 -5.47 0.26 -4.31
N GLY A 142 -4.53 1.03 -4.87
CA GLY A 142 -3.17 1.13 -4.37
C GLY A 142 -2.85 2.60 -4.04
N GLN A 143 -2.04 2.93 -3.03
CA GLN A 143 -1.53 2.13 -1.92
C GLN A 143 -2.40 2.35 -0.65
N ALA A 144 -1.80 2.44 0.53
CA ALA A 144 -2.49 2.69 1.80
C ALA A 144 -2.69 4.19 2.08
N TYR A 145 -3.62 4.52 2.99
CA TYR A 145 -4.00 5.89 3.34
C TYR A 145 -2.83 6.81 3.69
N TRP A 146 -1.87 6.35 4.52
CA TRP A 146 -0.72 7.17 4.91
C TRP A 146 0.35 7.34 3.83
N LEU A 147 0.15 6.73 2.65
CA LEU A 147 0.93 6.95 1.43
C LEU A 147 0.22 7.89 0.45
N ASP A 148 -0.96 8.41 0.78
CA ASP A 148 -1.67 9.43 0.00
C ASP A 148 -0.84 10.73 -0.08
N LYS A 149 -0.84 11.39 -1.24
CA LYS A 149 -0.08 12.63 -1.45
C LYS A 149 -0.49 13.82 -0.57
N ARG A 150 -1.74 13.85 -0.08
CA ARG A 150 -2.27 14.89 0.83
C ARG A 150 -2.35 14.40 2.27
N GLN A 151 -2.71 13.15 2.50
CA GLN A 151 -2.89 12.62 3.86
C GLN A 151 -1.58 12.13 4.49
N GLY A 152 -0.66 11.62 3.67
CA GLY A 152 0.63 11.12 4.11
C GLY A 152 1.64 12.19 4.49
N PHE A 153 2.89 11.75 4.65
CA PHE A 153 4.01 12.57 5.08
C PHE A 153 5.08 12.65 3.99
N SER A 154 5.08 13.76 3.25
CA SER A 154 6.09 14.05 2.24
C SER A 154 7.50 14.08 2.84
N PRO A 155 8.53 13.66 2.09
CA PRO A 155 8.51 13.22 0.69
C PRO A 155 8.20 11.72 0.50
N ASN A 156 7.86 10.99 1.57
CA ASN A 156 7.65 9.55 1.53
C ASN A 156 6.17 9.22 1.27
N VAL A 157 5.65 9.60 0.12
CA VAL A 157 4.27 9.34 -0.30
C VAL A 157 4.22 8.92 -1.77
N SER A 158 3.10 8.34 -2.20
CA SER A 158 2.77 8.21 -3.61
C SER A 158 2.39 9.57 -4.20
N ALA A 159 2.42 9.70 -5.52
CA ALA A 159 1.93 10.89 -6.23
C ALA A 159 0.40 10.84 -6.50
N SER A 160 -0.27 9.78 -6.04
CA SER A 160 -1.71 9.54 -6.20
C SER A 160 -2.49 9.79 -4.90
N HIS A 161 -3.81 9.79 -5.03
CA HIS A 161 -4.71 9.63 -3.89
C HIS A 161 -4.97 8.14 -3.61
N THR A 162 -5.12 7.76 -2.35
CA THR A 162 -5.18 6.34 -1.94
C THR A 162 -6.37 5.98 -1.05
N TYR A 163 -7.40 6.82 -1.04
CA TYR A 163 -8.60 6.62 -0.21
C TYR A 163 -9.88 6.80 -1.05
N ALA A 164 -11.03 6.45 -0.44
CA ALA A 164 -12.29 6.15 -1.11
C ALA A 164 -12.72 7.18 -2.17
N SER A 165 -12.58 8.49 -1.87
CA SER A 165 -13.07 9.56 -2.74
C SER A 165 -12.41 9.59 -4.12
N GLU A 166 -11.20 9.04 -4.27
CA GLU A 166 -10.48 9.05 -5.55
C GLU A 166 -11.16 8.18 -6.62
N PHE A 167 -11.99 7.21 -6.22
CA PHE A 167 -12.68 6.34 -7.17
C PHE A 167 -13.60 7.10 -8.11
N PHE A 168 -14.29 8.13 -7.65
CA PHE A 168 -15.17 8.93 -8.50
C PHE A 168 -14.40 9.65 -9.60
N ASN A 169 -13.23 10.21 -9.27
CA ASN A 169 -12.35 10.86 -10.24
C ASN A 169 -11.76 9.84 -11.21
N SER A 170 -11.23 8.73 -10.71
CA SER A 170 -10.57 7.70 -11.53
C SER A 170 -11.55 6.95 -12.45
N ALA A 171 -12.76 6.66 -11.98
CA ALA A 171 -13.82 6.04 -12.79
C ALA A 171 -14.63 7.06 -13.60
N CYS A 172 -14.40 8.36 -13.39
CA CYS A 172 -15.13 9.47 -14.02
C CYS A 172 -16.65 9.40 -13.82
N VAL A 173 -17.11 9.01 -12.62
CA VAL A 173 -18.54 8.90 -12.27
C VAL A 173 -18.93 9.90 -11.18
N PRO A 174 -20.22 10.30 -11.07
CA PRO A 174 -20.66 11.21 -10.02
C PRO A 174 -20.38 10.67 -8.62
N VAL A 175 -20.18 11.58 -7.67
CA VAL A 175 -20.11 11.22 -6.25
C VAL A 175 -21.43 10.60 -5.83
N GLN A 176 -21.36 9.42 -5.21
CA GLN A 176 -22.51 8.64 -4.74
C GLN A 176 -22.13 7.83 -3.50
N PRO A 177 -23.08 7.26 -2.74
CA PRO A 177 -22.75 6.39 -1.61
C PRO A 177 -21.85 5.22 -2.03
N LEU A 178 -20.83 4.95 -1.23
CA LEU A 178 -19.94 3.79 -1.37
C LEU A 178 -20.02 2.95 -0.11
N HIS A 179 -19.79 1.64 -0.27
CA HIS A 179 -19.47 0.76 0.84
C HIS A 179 -17.96 0.53 0.85
N VAL A 180 -17.28 1.02 1.89
CA VAL A 180 -15.82 1.08 1.95
C VAL A 180 -15.28 0.08 2.95
N PHE A 181 -14.34 -0.76 2.48
CA PHE A 181 -13.59 -1.68 3.34
C PHE A 181 -12.26 -1.06 3.78
N GLY A 182 -12.07 -0.89 5.09
CA GLY A 182 -10.79 -0.58 5.70
C GLY A 182 -9.94 -1.85 5.83
N VAL A 183 -8.90 -1.99 5.02
CA VAL A 183 -8.02 -3.17 5.03
C VAL A 183 -6.75 -2.90 5.83
N ALA A 184 -6.48 -3.74 6.82
CA ALA A 184 -5.28 -3.67 7.65
C ALA A 184 -4.62 -5.05 7.82
N LYS A 185 -3.36 -5.04 8.24
CA LYS A 185 -2.69 -6.23 8.77
C LYS A 185 -2.81 -6.26 10.29
N ALA A 186 -2.68 -7.43 10.89
CA ALA A 186 -2.66 -7.63 12.34
C ALA A 186 -1.38 -7.07 13.01
N TYR A 187 -0.39 -6.69 12.21
CA TYR A 187 0.85 -5.99 12.61
C TYR A 187 1.25 -5.04 11.49
N ASP A 188 2.01 -4.00 11.79
CA ASP A 188 2.35 -2.98 10.81
C ASP A 188 3.64 -3.27 10.06
N THR A 189 3.68 -2.77 8.83
CA THR A 189 4.86 -2.88 7.96
C THR A 189 5.09 -1.57 7.24
N LYS A 190 6.34 -1.11 7.18
CA LYS A 190 6.72 0.10 6.42
C LYS A 190 7.93 -0.19 5.53
N VAL A 191 7.97 0.44 4.36
CA VAL A 191 9.12 0.39 3.42
C VAL A 191 9.80 1.75 3.44
N GLY A 192 11.12 1.82 3.41
CA GLY A 192 11.85 3.09 3.27
C GLY A 192 12.03 3.83 4.59
N THR A 193 12.01 5.17 4.56
CA THR A 193 12.47 6.04 5.67
C THR A 193 11.34 6.66 6.50
N HIS A 194 10.16 6.03 6.50
CA HIS A 194 9.01 6.51 7.28
C HIS A 194 9.27 6.43 8.78
N VAL A 195 8.70 7.38 9.53
CA VAL A 195 8.59 7.26 10.99
C VAL A 195 7.74 6.05 11.33
N PHE A 196 8.31 5.19 12.17
CA PHE A 196 7.69 3.95 12.59
C PHE A 196 7.72 3.83 14.11
N ILE A 197 6.76 4.48 14.77
CA ILE A 197 6.68 4.57 16.24
C ILE A 197 6.56 3.19 16.88
N THR A 198 5.84 2.27 16.23
CA THR A 198 5.58 0.92 16.73
C THR A 198 6.55 -0.14 16.22
N LYS A 199 7.67 0.24 15.60
CA LYS A 199 8.67 -0.71 15.07
C LYS A 199 9.07 -1.71 16.17
N VAL A 200 9.10 -2.99 15.84
CA VAL A 200 9.62 -4.04 16.72
C VAL A 200 11.14 -3.93 16.76
N ASP A 201 11.72 -3.94 17.97
CA ASP A 201 13.17 -3.91 18.14
C ASP A 201 13.81 -5.21 17.63
N GLU A 202 14.98 -5.10 16.99
CA GLU A 202 15.67 -6.24 16.35
C GLU A 202 15.93 -7.43 17.29
N PRO A 203 16.27 -7.25 18.58
CA PRO A 203 16.45 -8.36 19.50
C PRO A 203 15.15 -9.13 19.85
N HIS A 204 13.97 -8.61 19.49
CA HIS A 204 12.71 -9.27 19.82
C HIS A 204 12.52 -10.52 18.92
N PRO A 205 12.20 -11.71 19.46
CA PRO A 205 12.19 -12.95 18.65
C PRO A 205 11.19 -12.95 17.48
N LEU A 206 10.08 -12.21 17.56
CA LEU A 206 9.16 -12.04 16.42
C LEU A 206 9.76 -11.24 15.25
N PHE A 207 10.79 -10.41 15.49
CA PHE A 207 11.31 -9.49 14.50
C PHE A 207 11.75 -10.24 13.23
N ASP A 208 12.61 -11.25 13.37
CA ASP A 208 13.16 -12.00 12.24
C ASP A 208 12.09 -12.76 11.46
N ARG A 209 11.13 -13.36 12.17
CA ARG A 209 10.00 -14.07 11.55
C ARG A 209 9.14 -13.12 10.70
N LEU A 210 8.69 -12.01 11.28
CA LEU A 210 7.86 -11.05 10.56
C LEU A 210 8.64 -10.40 9.42
N LYS A 211 9.93 -10.12 9.62
CA LYS A 211 10.83 -9.57 8.60
C LYS A 211 10.95 -10.50 7.39
N LEU A 212 11.08 -11.81 7.61
CA LEU A 212 11.12 -12.82 6.55
C LEU A 212 9.81 -12.87 5.75
N LEU A 213 8.67 -12.87 6.44
CA LEU A 213 7.32 -12.88 5.83
C LEU A 213 7.00 -11.61 5.02
N GLU A 214 7.77 -10.55 5.21
CA GLU A 214 7.52 -9.23 4.62
C GLU A 214 8.58 -8.83 3.59
N PHE A 215 9.39 -9.78 3.13
CA PHE A 215 10.32 -9.57 2.03
C PHE A 215 9.57 -9.42 0.69
N GLY A 216 9.78 -8.30 -0.01
CA GLY A 216 9.14 -8.07 -1.31
C GLY A 216 9.85 -8.83 -2.42
N THR A 217 9.32 -10.00 -2.81
CA THR A 217 9.87 -10.85 -3.88
C THR A 217 10.11 -10.09 -5.19
N SER A 218 9.16 -9.26 -5.62
CA SER A 218 9.25 -8.51 -6.88
C SER A 218 10.00 -7.17 -6.81
N THR A 219 10.43 -6.73 -5.62
CA THR A 219 11.10 -5.43 -5.44
C THR A 219 12.46 -5.52 -4.76
N GLY A 220 12.80 -6.70 -4.21
CA GLY A 220 14.00 -6.92 -3.39
C GLY A 220 14.04 -6.08 -2.10
N ARG A 221 12.93 -5.43 -1.71
CA ARG A 221 12.92 -4.50 -0.57
C ARG A 221 12.54 -5.21 0.72
N GLN A 222 13.43 -5.11 1.69
CA GLN A 222 13.13 -5.47 3.07
C GLN A 222 12.17 -4.45 3.68
N ARG A 223 11.06 -4.95 4.23
CA ARG A 223 10.13 -4.14 5.03
C ARG A 223 10.57 -4.13 6.49
N MET A 224 10.41 -2.98 7.14
CA MET A 224 10.40 -2.91 8.60
C MET A 224 9.07 -3.47 9.11
N VAL A 225 9.09 -4.04 10.31
CA VAL A 225 7.92 -4.64 10.97
C VAL A 225 7.69 -3.97 12.33
N GLY A 226 6.42 -3.86 12.72
CA GLY A 226 5.98 -3.15 13.92
C GLY A 226 4.72 -3.74 14.51
N TRP A 227 4.45 -3.44 15.77
CA TRP A 227 3.18 -3.77 16.41
C TRP A 227 2.01 -3.02 15.76
N TYR A 228 0.80 -3.53 15.94
CA TYR A 228 -0.42 -2.90 15.43
C TYR A 228 -0.59 -1.51 16.01
N ASP A 229 -0.50 -0.48 15.17
CA ASP A 229 -0.76 0.91 15.53
C ASP A 229 -2.24 1.25 15.33
N ALA A 230 -3.01 1.26 16.41
CA ALA A 230 -4.42 1.62 16.35
C ALA A 230 -4.62 3.12 16.19
N VAL A 231 -3.65 3.96 16.58
CA VAL A 231 -3.72 5.42 16.41
C VAL A 231 -3.61 5.80 14.94
N GLU A 232 -2.67 5.20 14.20
CA GLU A 232 -2.57 5.41 12.75
C GLU A 232 -3.86 4.97 12.04
N LYS A 233 -4.46 3.84 12.42
CA LYS A 233 -5.68 3.29 11.79
C LYS A 233 -6.96 4.02 12.23
N ALA A 234 -6.97 4.59 13.42
CA ALA A 234 -8.05 5.41 13.91
C ALA A 234 -8.22 6.69 13.09
N ASP A 235 -7.11 7.36 12.75
CA ASP A 235 -7.14 8.52 11.86
C ASP A 235 -7.64 8.13 10.46
N THR A 236 -7.29 6.93 9.95
CA THR A 236 -7.81 6.47 8.65
C THR A 236 -9.31 6.22 8.70
N LEU A 237 -9.84 5.67 9.79
CA LEU A 237 -11.29 5.52 9.99
C LEU A 237 -11.99 6.88 10.11
N ARG A 238 -11.46 7.77 10.97
CA ARG A 238 -12.04 9.08 11.26
C ARG A 238 -12.11 9.98 10.01
N TYR A 239 -11.05 10.01 9.22
CA TYR A 239 -10.95 10.94 8.08
C TYR A 239 -11.19 10.28 6.71
N GLY A 240 -11.03 8.96 6.61
CA GLY A 240 -11.25 8.20 5.39
C GLY A 240 -12.66 7.62 5.27
N GLY A 241 -13.29 7.28 6.40
CA GLY A 241 -14.62 6.66 6.47
C GLY A 241 -14.62 5.21 5.97
N TYR A 242 -14.92 4.25 6.86
CA TYR A 242 -15.05 2.84 6.51
C TYR A 242 -16.34 2.25 7.09
N ASP A 243 -17.02 1.44 6.29
CA ASP A 243 -18.25 0.74 6.66
C ASP A 243 -17.96 -0.65 7.22
N ASP A 244 -16.90 -1.30 6.73
CA ASP A 244 -16.43 -2.59 7.20
C ASP A 244 -14.90 -2.61 7.29
N LEU A 245 -14.37 -3.52 8.11
CA LEU A 245 -12.95 -3.77 8.27
C LEU A 245 -12.59 -5.17 7.72
N MET A 246 -11.37 -5.28 7.23
CA MET A 246 -10.70 -6.55 6.97
C MET A 246 -9.32 -6.54 7.63
N ILE A 247 -9.06 -7.53 8.48
CA ILE A 247 -7.74 -7.69 9.12
C ILE A 247 -7.09 -8.97 8.60
N ASN A 248 -5.86 -8.86 8.12
CA ASN A 248 -5.12 -9.98 7.54
C ASN A 248 -3.86 -10.34 8.34
N LYS A 249 -3.32 -11.53 8.07
CA LYS A 249 -2.04 -12.02 8.61
C LYS A 249 -2.00 -12.17 10.13
N ILE A 250 -3.14 -12.47 10.77
CA ILE A 250 -3.13 -12.76 12.21
C ILE A 250 -2.39 -14.06 12.52
N ASP A 251 -2.37 -15.02 11.59
CA ASP A 251 -1.66 -16.30 11.70
C ASP A 251 -0.14 -16.12 11.92
N ALA A 252 0.43 -15.04 11.38
CA ALA A 252 1.83 -14.68 11.57
C ALA A 252 2.20 -14.39 13.04
N LEU A 253 1.20 -14.14 13.91
CA LEU A 253 1.37 -13.83 15.33
C LEU A 253 1.13 -15.06 16.24
N SER A 254 0.83 -16.23 15.67
CA SER A 254 0.73 -17.48 16.45
C SER A 254 2.09 -17.82 17.04
N HIS A 255 2.14 -18.27 18.29
CA HIS A 255 3.38 -18.71 18.92
C HIS A 255 4.02 -19.86 18.13
N ASP A 256 5.34 -19.99 18.29
CA ASP A 256 6.11 -21.11 17.76
C ASP A 256 7.17 -21.57 18.77
N SER A 257 8.14 -22.35 18.31
CA SER A 257 9.25 -22.82 19.15
C SER A 257 10.20 -21.70 19.59
N ASN A 258 10.25 -20.60 18.85
CA ASN A 258 11.21 -19.51 19.02
C ASN A 258 10.60 -18.33 19.80
N TRP A 259 9.28 -18.15 19.74
CA TRP A 259 8.61 -17.07 20.44
C TRP A 259 7.25 -17.49 21.03
N LYS A 260 7.09 -17.19 22.33
CA LYS A 260 5.84 -17.28 23.08
C LYS A 260 5.74 -16.05 23.96
N GLY A 261 4.75 -15.19 23.73
CA GLY A 261 4.68 -13.93 24.45
C GLY A 261 3.39 -13.17 24.25
N ASN A 262 3.29 -12.06 24.96
CA ASN A 262 2.16 -11.16 24.81
C ASN A 262 2.28 -10.37 23.51
N LEU A 263 1.14 -10.14 22.87
CA LEU A 263 1.01 -9.25 21.73
C LEU A 263 0.69 -7.85 22.21
N LYS A 264 1.15 -6.85 21.45
CA LYS A 264 0.96 -5.44 21.76
C LYS A 264 0.10 -4.76 20.71
N ILE A 265 -0.76 -3.85 21.18
CA ILE A 265 -1.52 -2.90 20.36
C ILE A 265 -1.18 -1.51 20.86
N CYS A 266 -0.73 -0.62 19.96
CA CYS A 266 -0.50 0.77 20.33
C CYS A 266 -1.83 1.52 20.36
N VAL A 267 -2.25 1.96 21.54
CA VAL A 267 -3.56 2.59 21.81
C VAL A 267 -3.49 4.11 21.98
N ALA A 268 -2.27 4.64 22.05
CA ALA A 268 -1.95 6.06 22.08
C ALA A 268 -0.45 6.23 21.88
N TYR A 269 -0.03 7.46 21.71
CA TYR A 269 1.35 7.85 21.92
C TYR A 269 1.51 8.65 23.21
N LYS A 270 2.75 8.81 23.65
CA LYS A 270 3.14 9.73 24.70
C LYS A 270 4.24 10.66 24.19
N ASP A 271 4.14 11.93 24.54
CA ASP A 271 5.20 12.89 24.30
C ASP A 271 6.30 12.83 25.38
N LYS A 272 7.34 13.65 25.20
CA LYS A 272 8.46 13.73 26.14
C LYS A 272 8.08 14.22 27.55
N ASN A 273 6.94 14.88 27.70
CA ASN A 273 6.42 15.37 28.97
C ASN A 273 5.45 14.34 29.61
N GLY A 274 5.23 13.19 28.96
CA GLY A 274 4.29 12.17 29.42
C GLY A 274 2.84 12.41 29.02
N ASN A 275 2.55 13.46 28.23
CA ASN A 275 1.18 13.72 27.80
C ASN A 275 0.73 12.68 26.78
N ARG A 276 -0.51 12.22 26.92
CA ARG A 276 -1.13 11.26 25.99
C ARG A 276 -1.53 11.97 24.70
N VAL A 277 -1.14 11.38 23.58
CA VAL A 277 -1.43 11.85 22.22
C VAL A 277 -2.25 10.78 21.51
N ASN A 278 -3.45 11.12 21.06
CA ASN A 278 -4.45 10.18 20.54
C ASN A 278 -4.64 10.20 19.03
N ARG A 279 -3.89 11.04 18.34
CA ARG A 279 -3.99 11.26 16.89
C ARG A 279 -2.58 11.39 16.33
N VAL A 280 -2.41 11.12 15.05
CA VAL A 280 -1.12 11.29 14.40
C VAL A 280 -0.90 12.78 14.14
N PRO A 281 0.11 13.42 14.76
CA PRO A 281 0.34 14.84 14.52
C PRO A 281 0.90 15.07 13.12
N ARG A 282 0.47 16.15 12.46
CA ARG A 282 1.01 16.58 11.16
C ARG A 282 2.45 17.09 11.25
N ASN A 283 2.88 17.55 12.42
CA ASN A 283 4.27 17.93 12.65
C ASN A 283 5.14 16.67 12.78
N GLU A 284 5.82 16.32 11.69
CA GLU A 284 6.69 15.14 11.60
C GLU A 284 7.86 15.19 12.62
N THR A 285 8.42 16.38 12.89
CA THR A 285 9.47 16.55 13.91
C THR A 285 8.94 16.17 15.28
N TYR A 286 7.73 16.61 15.64
CA TYR A 286 7.08 16.22 16.89
C TYR A 286 6.75 14.72 16.89
N ARG A 287 6.19 14.20 15.81
CA ARG A 287 5.86 12.77 15.65
C ARG A 287 7.05 11.86 15.93
N ARG A 288 8.25 12.23 15.46
CA ARG A 288 9.51 11.49 15.70
C ARG A 288 9.88 11.35 17.17
N THR A 289 9.43 12.28 18.02
CA THR A 289 9.71 12.25 19.46
C THR A 289 8.75 11.35 20.24
N LEU A 290 7.62 10.99 19.64
CA LEU A 290 6.57 10.24 20.30
C LEU A 290 7.00 8.80 20.58
N LYS A 291 6.53 8.27 21.70
CA LYS A 291 6.69 6.86 22.08
C LYS A 291 5.34 6.16 22.12
N PRO A 292 5.26 4.89 21.74
CA PRO A 292 4.02 4.14 21.78
C PRO A 292 3.59 3.89 23.24
N VAL A 293 2.29 3.92 23.48
CA VAL A 293 1.62 3.38 24.66
C VAL A 293 0.90 2.12 24.23
N TYR A 294 1.28 0.99 24.82
CA TYR A 294 0.78 -0.33 24.44
C TYR A 294 -0.25 -0.85 25.43
N GLN A 295 -1.27 -1.50 24.89
CA GLN A 295 -2.10 -2.47 25.61
C GLN A 295 -1.62 -3.88 25.23
N GLU A 296 -1.42 -4.74 26.22
CA GLU A 296 -0.99 -6.12 26.02
C GLU A 296 -2.15 -7.11 26.00
N TYR A 297 -2.00 -8.17 25.22
CA TYR A 297 -2.93 -9.27 25.05
C TYR A 297 -2.18 -10.60 25.07
N ALA A 298 -2.78 -11.64 25.65
CA ALA A 298 -2.18 -12.96 25.64
C ALA A 298 -2.12 -13.52 24.20
N GLY A 299 -0.96 -14.04 23.81
CA GLY A 299 -0.80 -14.77 22.55
C GLY A 299 -1.44 -16.17 22.60
N TRP A 300 -1.15 -17.01 21.60
CA TRP A 300 -1.75 -18.34 21.48
C TRP A 300 -0.80 -19.34 20.82
N ASP A 301 -0.85 -20.60 21.28
CA ASP A 301 0.01 -21.69 20.79
C ASP A 301 -0.53 -22.45 19.57
N SER A 302 -1.82 -22.28 19.23
CA SER A 302 -2.45 -23.05 18.15
C SER A 302 -2.19 -22.45 16.76
N ASP A 303 -1.86 -23.30 15.78
CA ASP A 303 -1.89 -22.92 14.37
C ASP A 303 -3.33 -22.63 13.93
N ILE A 304 -3.61 -21.35 13.67
CA ILE A 304 -4.95 -20.89 13.25
C ILE A 304 -5.15 -20.91 11.74
N SER A 305 -4.16 -21.32 10.94
CA SER A 305 -4.26 -21.30 9.46
C SER A 305 -5.33 -22.24 8.88
N LYS A 306 -5.79 -23.19 9.70
CA LYS A 306 -6.85 -24.13 9.39
C LYS A 306 -8.23 -23.70 9.89
N ALA A 307 -8.32 -22.64 10.70
CA ALA A 307 -9.60 -22.11 11.15
C ALA A 307 -10.41 -21.56 9.96
N ARG A 308 -11.71 -21.85 9.96
CA ARG A 308 -12.70 -21.42 8.97
C ARG A 308 -13.86 -20.65 9.60
N THR A 309 -14.07 -20.83 10.90
CA THR A 309 -15.06 -20.07 11.67
C THR A 309 -14.40 -19.24 12.76
N PHE A 310 -15.03 -18.11 13.13
CA PHE A 310 -14.55 -17.30 14.26
C PHE A 310 -14.49 -18.12 15.55
N ASN A 311 -15.43 -19.07 15.73
CA ASN A 311 -15.51 -19.90 16.93
C ASN A 311 -14.35 -20.89 17.09
N GLU A 312 -13.71 -21.33 16.01
CA GLU A 312 -12.52 -22.19 16.06
C GLU A 312 -11.27 -21.47 16.56
N LEU A 313 -11.26 -20.13 16.58
CA LEU A 313 -10.11 -19.38 17.04
C LEU A 313 -9.87 -19.56 18.56
N PRO A 314 -8.60 -19.69 18.98
CA PRO A 314 -8.22 -19.66 20.39
C PRO A 314 -8.69 -18.39 21.10
N LYS A 315 -8.90 -18.47 22.42
CA LYS A 315 -9.32 -17.32 23.23
C LYS A 315 -8.39 -16.11 23.09
N GLY A 316 -7.07 -16.33 23.06
CA GLY A 316 -6.08 -15.26 22.85
C GLY A 316 -6.24 -14.55 21.51
N ALA A 317 -6.45 -15.32 20.42
CA ALA A 317 -6.67 -14.75 19.09
C ALA A 317 -7.97 -13.94 19.02
N LYS A 318 -9.07 -14.47 19.56
CA LYS A 318 -10.35 -13.74 19.65
C LYS A 318 -10.21 -12.43 20.45
N ALA A 319 -9.50 -12.48 21.58
CA ALA A 319 -9.25 -11.31 22.41
C ALA A 319 -8.39 -10.26 21.67
N TYR A 320 -7.35 -10.68 20.95
CA TYR A 320 -6.51 -9.77 20.18
C TYR A 320 -7.28 -9.11 19.03
N VAL A 321 -8.12 -9.86 18.31
CA VAL A 321 -8.99 -9.32 17.25
C VAL A 321 -9.96 -8.28 17.80
N ALA A 322 -10.64 -8.61 18.91
CA ALA A 322 -11.53 -7.67 19.57
C ALA A 322 -10.78 -6.43 20.07
N GLY A 323 -9.59 -6.60 20.63
CA GLY A 323 -8.71 -5.52 21.07
C GLY A 323 -8.26 -4.59 19.95
N MET A 324 -7.93 -5.13 18.76
CA MET A 324 -7.58 -4.31 17.58
C MET A 324 -8.75 -3.44 17.15
N VAL A 325 -9.95 -4.03 17.00
CA VAL A 325 -11.15 -3.29 16.61
C VAL A 325 -11.50 -2.24 17.67
N ARG A 326 -11.53 -2.61 18.95
CA ARG A 326 -11.78 -1.67 20.05
C ARG A 326 -10.82 -0.49 20.00
N SER A 327 -9.53 -0.77 19.92
CA SER A 327 -8.49 0.26 20.01
C SER A 327 -8.61 1.26 18.86
N VAL A 328 -8.95 0.80 17.65
CA VAL A 328 -9.23 1.69 16.52
C VAL A 328 -10.44 2.58 16.80
N LEU A 329 -11.53 2.02 17.34
CA LEU A 329 -12.73 2.79 17.67
C LEU A 329 -12.48 3.80 18.79
N ASP A 330 -11.84 3.39 19.89
CA ASP A 330 -11.51 4.25 21.03
C ASP A 330 -10.60 5.42 20.62
N SER A 331 -9.59 5.16 19.79
CA SER A 331 -8.73 6.22 19.26
C SER A 331 -9.45 7.08 18.22
N ALA A 332 -10.28 6.48 17.34
CA ALA A 332 -10.99 7.19 16.29
C ALA A 332 -12.05 8.13 16.86
N PHE A 333 -12.67 7.80 17.99
CA PHE A 333 -13.67 8.64 18.67
C PHE A 333 -13.16 9.17 20.02
N TRP A 334 -11.84 9.34 20.17
CA TRP A 334 -11.28 9.86 21.42
C TRP A 334 -11.89 11.21 21.82
N GLY A 335 -12.53 11.24 22.99
CA GLY A 335 -13.22 12.41 23.54
C GLY A 335 -14.65 12.62 23.02
N GLU A 336 -15.19 11.65 22.28
CA GLU A 336 -16.52 11.67 21.66
C GLU A 336 -17.25 10.35 21.99
N GLU A 337 -18.58 10.35 21.91
CA GLU A 337 -19.34 9.11 21.96
C GLU A 337 -19.18 8.33 20.64
N TRP A 338 -19.22 7.01 20.73
CA TRP A 338 -19.22 6.15 19.55
C TRP A 338 -20.50 6.38 18.72
N PRO A 339 -20.42 6.38 17.38
CA PRO A 339 -21.60 6.47 16.55
C PRO A 339 -22.45 5.21 16.68
N ASN A 340 -23.76 5.34 16.42
CA ASN A 340 -24.70 4.22 16.47
C ASN A 340 -24.37 3.09 15.48
N CYS A 341 -23.78 3.44 14.35
CA CYS A 341 -23.32 2.49 13.35
C CYS A 341 -21.80 2.41 13.39
N LEU A 342 -21.29 1.28 13.87
CA LEU A 342 -19.86 0.98 13.92
C LEU A 342 -19.48 0.08 12.74
N PRO A 343 -18.26 0.21 12.20
CA PRO A 343 -17.81 -0.70 11.18
C PRO A 343 -17.71 -2.13 11.73
N ASN A 344 -18.15 -3.12 10.95
CA ASN A 344 -17.99 -4.52 11.33
C ASN A 344 -16.66 -5.07 10.83
N LEU A 345 -16.00 -5.94 11.59
CA LEU A 345 -14.93 -6.76 11.04
C LEU A 345 -15.56 -7.85 10.17
N ARG A 346 -15.64 -7.61 8.86
CA ARG A 346 -16.31 -8.51 7.92
C ARG A 346 -15.46 -9.72 7.54
N TYR A 347 -14.14 -9.52 7.48
CA TYR A 347 -13.19 -10.54 7.03
C TYR A 347 -11.95 -10.58 7.92
N LEU A 348 -11.52 -11.79 8.27
CA LEU A 348 -10.30 -12.03 9.02
C LEU A 348 -9.45 -13.08 8.29
N GLY A 349 -8.31 -12.66 7.74
CA GLY A 349 -7.37 -13.53 7.04
C GLY A 349 -6.44 -14.24 8.02
N VAL A 350 -6.53 -15.57 8.06
CA VAL A 350 -5.68 -16.47 8.86
C VAL A 350 -4.64 -17.23 8.02
N GLY A 351 -4.38 -16.75 6.80
CA GLY A 351 -3.35 -17.31 5.93
C GLY A 351 -3.35 -16.64 4.55
N PRO A 352 -2.42 -17.04 3.66
CA PRO A 352 -2.26 -16.41 2.35
C PRO A 352 -3.32 -16.82 1.32
N MET A 353 -4.03 -17.94 1.51
CA MET A 353 -4.97 -18.46 0.52
C MET A 353 -6.36 -17.83 0.65
N PRO A 354 -7.11 -17.65 -0.47
CA PRO A 354 -8.50 -17.17 -0.41
C PRO A 354 -9.42 -18.03 0.47
N SER A 355 -9.12 -19.32 0.62
CA SER A 355 -9.84 -20.25 1.49
C SER A 355 -9.55 -20.07 2.99
N GLN A 356 -8.57 -19.24 3.35
CA GLN A 356 -8.14 -18.96 4.72
C GLN A 356 -8.67 -17.60 5.22
N ILE A 357 -9.83 -17.19 4.72
CA ILE A 357 -10.54 -16.00 5.18
C ILE A 357 -11.77 -16.44 5.97
N ILE A 358 -11.81 -16.09 7.26
CA ILE A 358 -12.97 -16.25 8.12
C ILE A 358 -13.97 -15.14 7.79
N LYS A 359 -15.26 -15.49 7.66
CA LYS A 359 -16.34 -14.59 7.20
C LYS A 359 -17.53 -14.51 8.16
N ASP A 360 -17.58 -15.36 9.17
CA ASP A 360 -18.65 -15.45 10.18
C ASP A 360 -18.26 -14.75 11.49
N ILE A 361 -17.51 -13.65 11.39
CA ILE A 361 -17.14 -12.85 12.55
C ILE A 361 -18.42 -12.21 13.14
N PRO A 362 -18.61 -12.24 14.47
CA PRO A 362 -19.74 -11.57 15.11
C PRO A 362 -19.79 -10.07 14.79
N ASP A 363 -20.96 -9.46 14.89
CA ASP A 363 -21.10 -8.01 14.85
C ASP A 363 -20.17 -7.32 15.86
N THR A 364 -19.83 -6.05 15.62
CA THR A 364 -18.86 -5.34 16.46
C THR A 364 -19.23 -5.35 17.94
N ALA A 365 -20.49 -5.16 18.30
CA ALA A 365 -20.92 -5.17 19.70
C ALA A 365 -20.66 -6.54 20.38
N SER A 366 -20.87 -7.64 19.67
CA SER A 366 -20.64 -9.00 20.14
C SER A 366 -19.16 -9.38 20.12
N LEU A 367 -18.43 -8.99 19.08
CA LEU A 367 -16.97 -9.18 18.97
C LEU A 367 -16.26 -8.54 20.16
N LEU A 368 -16.64 -7.31 20.51
CA LEU A 368 -16.06 -6.55 21.61
C LEU A 368 -16.25 -7.18 23.00
N LYS A 369 -17.18 -8.14 23.16
CA LYS A 369 -17.31 -8.93 24.40
C LYS A 369 -16.15 -9.89 24.62
N HIS A 370 -15.36 -10.19 23.59
CA HIS A 370 -14.16 -11.01 23.67
C HIS A 370 -12.91 -10.23 24.09
N ASP A 371 -12.98 -8.90 24.16
CA ASP A 371 -11.85 -8.06 24.52
C ASP A 371 -11.36 -8.36 25.95
N ARG A 372 -10.12 -8.82 26.08
CA ARG A 372 -9.50 -9.27 27.34
C ARG A 372 -8.06 -8.78 27.40
N PRO A 373 -7.83 -7.47 27.59
CA PRO A 373 -6.49 -6.94 27.80
C PRO A 373 -5.86 -7.55 29.06
N ILE A 374 -4.55 -7.77 29.02
CA ILE A 374 -3.77 -8.06 30.22
C ILE A 374 -3.72 -6.76 31.02
N ALA A 375 -3.99 -6.82 32.33
CA ALA A 375 -3.88 -5.66 33.20
C ALA A 375 -2.50 -5.03 33.04
N ALA A 376 -2.45 -3.71 32.87
CA ALA A 376 -1.17 -3.00 32.82
C ALA A 376 -0.42 -3.29 34.11
N THR A 377 0.72 -3.98 34.02
CA THR A 377 1.69 -4.02 35.10
C THR A 377 2.19 -2.58 35.26
N ILE A 378 1.72 -1.93 36.32
CA ILE A 378 2.07 -0.54 36.67
C ILE A 378 3.57 -0.42 36.88
#